data_AF-A0A7C8HWI0-F1
#
_entry.id   AF-A0A7C8HWI0-F1
#
_cell.length_a   1.000
_cell.length_b   1.000
_cell.length_c   1.000
_cell.angle_alpha   90.00
_cell.angle_beta   90.00
_cell.angle_gamma   90.00
#
_symmetry.space_group_name_H-M   'P 1'
#
loop_
_entity.id
_entity.type
_entity.pdbx_description
1 polymer ?
#
loop_
_entity_poly.entity_id
_entity_poly.type
_entity_poly.pdbx_seq_one_letter_code
_entity_poly.pdbx_strand_id
1 'polypeptide(L)' 'MILNANQLTALRQRNDEELRKEPQSYGYPAQTIRDLLHTIEATKKEKKKWKRLAQERGNVIEIMKKALEEEV' A
#
# COMPACT_ATOMS: atom_id res chain seq x y z
N MET A 1 -12.27 -4.64 -10.79
CA MET A 1 -11.39 -5.82 -10.55
C MET A 1 -10.16 -5.33 -9.81
N ILE A 2 -9.92 -5.80 -8.57
CA ILE A 2 -8.76 -5.39 -7.76
C ILE A 2 -7.65 -6.43 -7.96
N LEU A 3 -6.44 -5.99 -8.32
CA LEU A 3 -5.30 -6.89 -8.48
C LEU A 3 -4.85 -7.46 -7.13
N ASN A 4 -4.71 -8.78 -7.05
CA ASN A 4 -4.15 -9.46 -5.88
C ASN A 4 -2.61 -9.36 -5.85
N ALA A 5 -1.99 -9.83 -4.76
CA ALA A 5 -0.54 -9.72 -4.57
C ALA A 5 0.25 -10.44 -5.68
N ASN A 6 -0.19 -11.64 -6.08
CA ASN A 6 0.48 -12.43 -7.11
C ASN A 6 0.39 -11.75 -8.49
N GLN A 7 -0.77 -11.15 -8.80
CA GLN A 7 -0.97 -10.37 -10.03
C GLN A 7 -0.05 -9.13 -10.07
N LEU A 8 0.14 -8.44 -8.94
CA LEU A 8 1.08 -7.32 -8.86
C LEU A 8 2.54 -7.75 -9.03
N THR A 9 2.92 -8.90 -8.47
CA THR A 9 4.27 -9.47 -8.63
C THR A 9 4.53 -9.87 -10.08
N ALA A 10 3.59 -10.55 -10.72
CA ALA A 10 3.70 -10.93 -12.13
C ALA A 10 3.81 -9.70 -13.04
N LEU A 11 3.02 -8.65 -12.76
CA LEU A 11 3.12 -7.37 -13.47
C LEU A 11 4.47 -6.71 -13.28
N ARG A 12 5.05 -6.72 -12.07
CA ARG A 12 6.39 -6.19 -11.82
C ARG A 12 7.45 -6.94 -12.62
N GLN A 13 7.45 -8.26 -12.56
CA GLN A 13 8.42 -9.10 -13.28
C GLN A 13 8.38 -8.83 -14.78
N ARG A 14 7.17 -8.84 -15.37
CA ARG A 14 6.99 -8.51 -16.79
C ARG A 14 7.45 -7.08 -17.10
N ASN A 15 7.14 -6.12 -16.24
CA ASN A 15 7.52 -4.73 -16.47
C ASN A 15 9.05 -4.53 -16.41
N ASP A 16 9.73 -5.23 -15.50
CA ASP A 16 11.19 -5.19 -15.40
C ASP A 16 11.88 -5.83 -16.61
N GLU A 17 11.25 -6.83 -17.24
CA GLU A 17 11.69 -7.38 -18.53
C GLU A 17 11.53 -6.36 -19.67
N GLU A 18 10.40 -5.65 -19.72
CA GLU A 18 10.14 -4.62 -20.75
C GLU A 18 11.05 -3.39 -20.59
N LEU A 19 11.45 -3.02 -19.38
CA LEU A 19 12.41 -1.95 -19.13
C LEU A 19 13.82 -2.23 -19.66
N ARG A 20 14.14 -3.51 -19.92
CA ARG A 20 15.43 -3.92 -20.50
C ARG A 20 15.38 -4.02 -22.02
N LYS A 21 14.19 -3.93 -22.62
CA LYS A 21 13.97 -3.99 -24.07
C LYS A 21 13.87 -2.58 -24.65
N GLU A 22 13.93 -2.49 -25.97
CA GLU A 22 13.62 -1.23 -26.65
C GLU A 22 12.18 -0.79 -26.36
N PRO A 23 11.90 0.53 -26.36
CA PRO A 23 10.57 1.04 -26.09
C PRO A 23 9.55 0.46 -27.06
N GLN A 24 8.55 -0.26 -26.54
CA GLN A 24 7.45 -0.73 -27.39
C GLN A 24 6.58 0.44 -27.84
N SER A 25 6.21 0.46 -29.12
CA SER A 25 5.31 1.47 -29.69
C SER A 25 3.84 1.31 -29.26
N TYR A 26 3.49 0.22 -28.58
CA TYR A 26 2.10 -0.09 -28.23
C TYR A 26 1.97 -0.40 -26.73
N GLY A 27 0.91 0.14 -26.11
CA GLY A 27 0.65 0.00 -24.67
C GLY A 27 1.23 1.14 -23.82
N TYR A 28 1.15 0.99 -22.50
CA TYR A 28 1.70 1.98 -21.57
C TYR A 28 3.21 1.83 -21.45
N PRO A 29 3.98 2.95 -21.36
CA PRO A 29 5.40 2.90 -21.14
C PRO A 29 5.75 2.13 -19.86
N ALA A 30 6.78 1.29 -19.93
CA ALA A 30 7.20 0.46 -18.80
C ALA A 30 7.63 1.31 -17.58
N GLN A 31 8.11 2.54 -17.82
CA GLN A 31 8.37 3.51 -16.76
C GLN A 31 7.08 3.95 -16.05
N THR A 32 6.01 4.25 -16.80
CA THR A 32 4.70 4.60 -16.23
C THR A 32 4.13 3.47 -15.38
N ILE A 33 4.23 2.22 -15.86
CA ILE A 33 3.78 1.05 -15.10
C ILE A 33 4.60 0.91 -13.81
N ARG A 34 5.91 1.15 -13.85
CA ARG A 34 6.79 1.15 -12.65
C ARG A 34 6.33 2.20 -11.63
N ASP A 35 6.05 3.42 -12.08
CA ASP A 35 5.61 4.52 -11.21
C ASP A 35 4.26 4.21 -10.55
N LEU A 36 3.34 3.59 -11.30
CA LEU A 36 2.06 3.11 -10.76
C LEU A 36 2.26 2.00 -9.71
N LEU A 37 3.14 1.03 -9.97
CA LEU A 37 3.48 -0.01 -9.00
C LEU A 37 4.09 0.57 -7.72
N HIS A 38 4.95 1.59 -7.84
CA HIS A 38 5.51 2.32 -6.69
C HIS A 38 4.43 3.05 -5.89
N THR A 39 3.48 3.70 -6.58
CA THR A 39 2.35 4.40 -5.96
C THR A 39 1.47 3.42 -5.16
N ILE A 40 1.22 2.22 -5.69
CA ILE A 40 0.48 1.17 -4.99
C ILE A 40 1.21 0.76 -3.70
N GLU A 41 2.53 0.58 -3.75
CA GLU A 41 3.31 0.25 -2.56
C GLU A 41 3.32 1.36 -1.51
N ALA A 42 3.49 2.61 -1.94
CA ALA A 42 3.45 3.77 -1.05
C ALA A 42 2.09 3.85 -0.35
N THR A 43 1.00 3.68 -1.09
CA THR A 43 -0.37 3.67 -0.56
C THR A 43 -0.59 2.53 0.44
N LYS A 44 -0.06 1.33 0.17
CA LYS A 44 -0.11 0.19 1.11
C LYS A 44 0.64 0.47 2.42
N LYS A 45 1.83 1.06 2.34
CA LYS A 45 2.62 1.47 3.52
C LYS A 45 1.85 2.50 4.35
N GLU A 46 1.28 3.49 3.68
CA GLU A 46 0.51 4.54 4.33
C GLU A 46 -0.74 3.99 5.02
N LYS A 47 -1.52 3.14 4.34
CA LYS A 47 -2.66 2.42 4.94
C LYS A 47 -2.26 1.66 6.21
N LYS A 48 -1.09 1.00 6.22
CA LYS A 48 -0.58 0.29 7.40
C LYS A 48 -0.30 1.25 8.57
N LYS A 49 0.28 2.43 8.30
CA LYS A 49 0.50 3.45 9.32
C LYS A 49 -0.83 3.96 9.90
N TRP A 50 -1.80 4.29 9.05
CA TRP A 50 -3.12 4.74 9.50
C TRP A 50 -3.83 3.71 10.36
N LYS A 51 -3.75 2.41 9.97
CA LYS A 51 -4.32 1.33 10.77
C LYS A 51 -3.67 1.24 12.16
N ARG A 52 -2.33 1.34 12.21
CA ARG A 52 -1.58 1.31 13.48
C ARG A 52 -1.95 2.51 14.36
N LEU A 53 -1.98 3.71 13.78
CA LEU A 53 -2.34 4.93 14.49
C LEU A 53 -3.77 4.86 15.06
N ALA A 54 -4.72 4.34 14.29
CA ALA A 54 -6.09 4.15 14.76
C ALA A 54 -6.17 3.17 15.94
N GLN A 55 -5.40 2.07 15.88
CA GLN A 55 -5.32 1.10 16.97
C GLN A 55 -4.69 1.71 18.23
N GLU A 56 -3.58 2.42 18.10
CA GLU A 56 -2.91 3.10 19.23
C GLU A 56 -3.84 4.12 19.88
N ARG A 57 -4.55 4.93 19.08
CA ARG A 57 -5.54 5.89 19.59
C ARG A 57 -6.72 5.19 20.28
N GLY A 58 -7.21 4.09 19.71
CA GLY A 58 -8.27 3.28 20.32
C GLY A 58 -7.88 2.76 21.71
N ASN A 59 -6.65 2.24 21.84
CA ASN A 59 -6.13 1.76 23.12
C ASN A 59 -6.05 2.88 24.17
N VAL A 60 -5.57 4.06 23.77
CA VAL A 60 -5.49 5.23 24.68
C VAL A 60 -6.88 5.64 25.17
N ILE A 61 -7.86 5.70 24.27
CA ILE A 61 -9.25 6.02 24.63
C ILE A 61 -9.81 4.98 25.60
N GLU A 62 -9.52 3.69 25.39
CA GLU A 62 -9.98 2.62 26.27
C GLU A 62 -9.36 2.71 27.68
N ILE A 63 -8.06 3.04 27.76
CA ILE A 63 -7.37 3.26 29.03
C ILE A 63 -7.98 4.45 29.78
N MET A 64 -8.21 5.58 29.09
CA MET A 64 -8.84 6.76 29.68
C MET A 64 -10.26 6.47 30.17
N LYS A 65 -11.03 5.68 29.41
CA LYS A 65 -12.39 5.28 29.80
C LYS A 65 -12.38 4.44 31.09
N LYS A 66 -11.45 3.48 31.21
CA LYS A 66 -11.30 2.67 32.43
C LYS A 66 -10.91 3.50 33.64
N ALA A 67 -9.94 4.41 33.48
CA ALA A 67 -9.54 5.32 34.56
C ALA A 67 -10.71 6.19 35.05
N LEU A 68 -11.53 6.70 34.11
CA LEU A 68 -12.72 7.48 34.47
C LEU A 68 -13.80 6.63 35.18
N GLU A 69 -13.96 5.36 34.80
CA GLU A 69 -14.90 4.43 35.44
C GLU A 69 -14.44 4.01 36.85
N GLU A 70 -13.14 4.06 37.14
CA GLU A 70 -12.57 3.74 38.47
C GLU A 70 -12.60 4.93 39.45
N GLU A 71 -12.71 6.17 38.94
CA GLU A 71 -12.81 7.40 39.74
C GLU A 71 -14.27 7.77 40.15
N VAL A 72 -15.27 7.07 39.60
CA VAL A 72 -16.72 7.28 39.87
C VAL A 72 -17.28 6.16 40.74
#